data_AF-A0A3M8D1N7-F1
#
_entry.id   AF-A0A3M8D1N7-F1
#
_cell.length_a   1.000
_cell.length_b   1.000
_cell.length_c   1.000
_cell.angle_alpha   90.00
_cell.angle_beta   90.00
_cell.angle_gamma   90.00
#
_symmetry.space_group_name_H-M   'P 1'
#
loop_
_entity.id
_entity.type
_entity.pdbx_description
1 polymer ?
#
loop_
_entity_poly.entity_id
_entity_poly.type
_entity_poly.pdbx_seq_one_letter_code
_entity_poly.pdbx_strand_id
1 'polypeptide(L)'
;MTRKFRVIWNRPPTINGEDNELGTLLVPPTIEYSAVDSEGNTFTFTEYLNGKEIRSFTSTAGQNYTVQISHDAWIRLDLDVQHQIKIKATDSAGLSSERIYTFTRTETHIEFMFNLDSPDVQGHFILDGMPQRVLVTLERYIPEGAEIQSVKVCNNALDASPTWEDATSAVKANRGFVFTNTNKTAANWAINIWVIIAKGTATERVRLNGYGGAFD
;
A
#
# COMPACT_ATOMS: atom_id res chain seq x y z
N MET A 1 3.89 67.30 -3.22
CA MET A 1 4.22 66.09 -2.43
C MET A 1 4.35 64.91 -3.39
N THR A 2 5.54 64.38 -3.61
CA THR A 2 5.72 63.19 -4.46
C THR A 2 5.57 61.97 -3.56
N ARG A 3 4.45 61.25 -3.68
CA ARG A 3 4.30 59.96 -2.98
C ARG A 3 5.17 58.93 -3.67
N LYS A 4 6.15 58.38 -2.96
CA LYS A 4 6.92 57.23 -3.43
C LYS A 4 6.09 55.98 -3.21
N PHE A 5 5.73 55.31 -4.30
CA PHE A 5 5.17 53.97 -4.25
C PHE A 5 6.32 52.96 -4.40
N ARG A 6 6.37 51.97 -3.51
CA ARG A 6 7.22 50.79 -3.68
C ARG A 6 6.36 49.69 -4.26
N VAL A 7 6.62 49.31 -5.51
CA VAL A 7 6.04 48.09 -6.10
C VAL A 7 6.96 46.95 -5.73
N ILE A 8 6.43 45.95 -5.01
CA ILE A 8 7.12 44.67 -4.77
C ILE A 8 6.45 43.66 -5.70
N TRP A 9 7.24 43.04 -6.57
CA TRP A 9 6.76 41.97 -7.42
C TRP A 9 6.66 40.70 -6.60
N ASN A 10 5.46 40.14 -6.50
CA ASN A 10 5.27 38.85 -5.85
C ASN A 10 5.79 37.74 -6.77
N ARG A 11 6.60 36.82 -6.23
CA ARG A 11 7.10 35.64 -6.94
C ARG A 11 6.51 34.39 -6.30
N PRO A 12 6.29 33.31 -7.06
CA PRO A 12 5.86 32.06 -6.47
C PRO A 12 6.93 31.55 -5.48
N PRO A 13 6.53 30.71 -4.51
CA PRO A 13 7.48 29.97 -3.69
C PRO A 13 8.45 29.18 -4.57
N THR A 14 9.65 28.89 -4.07
CA THR A 14 10.65 28.06 -4.75
C THR A 14 10.81 26.76 -3.98
N ILE A 15 10.37 25.66 -4.58
CA ILE A 15 10.59 24.30 -4.05
C ILE A 15 12.03 23.89 -4.34
N ASN A 16 12.71 23.30 -3.36
CA ASN A 16 14.06 22.80 -3.52
C ASN A 16 14.14 21.62 -4.51
N GLY A 17 15.37 21.29 -4.91
CA GLY A 17 15.65 20.19 -5.82
C GLY A 17 15.18 20.46 -7.26
N GLU A 18 15.10 19.39 -8.03
CA GLU A 18 14.74 19.36 -9.45
C GLU A 18 13.76 18.22 -9.71
N ASP A 19 13.05 18.27 -10.84
CA ASP A 19 12.20 17.16 -11.25
C ASP A 19 13.05 15.90 -11.43
N ASN A 20 12.52 14.74 -11.03
CA ASN A 20 13.33 13.51 -11.01
C ASN A 20 12.52 12.26 -11.38
N GLU A 21 13.14 11.37 -12.15
CA GLU A 21 12.62 10.03 -12.43
C GLU A 21 13.24 9.05 -11.42
N LEU A 22 12.40 8.51 -10.54
CA LEU A 22 12.80 7.60 -9.46
C LEU A 22 12.97 6.15 -9.94
N GLY A 23 12.60 5.85 -11.19
CA GLY A 23 12.74 4.54 -11.79
C GLY A 23 11.69 3.55 -11.29
N THR A 24 12.06 2.26 -11.27
CA THR A 24 11.14 1.19 -10.90
C THR A 24 11.19 0.89 -9.41
N LEU A 25 10.04 0.92 -8.74
CA LEU A 25 9.92 0.83 -7.29
C LEU A 25 8.99 -0.31 -6.86
N LEU A 26 9.42 -1.05 -5.82
CA LEU A 26 8.63 -2.06 -5.12
C LEU A 26 7.87 -1.49 -3.92
N VAL A 27 8.39 -0.42 -3.33
CA VAL A 27 7.83 0.22 -2.13
C VAL A 27 7.58 1.71 -2.41
N PRO A 28 6.66 2.35 -1.68
CA PRO A 28 6.43 3.79 -1.82
C PRO A 28 7.74 4.59 -1.69
N PRO A 29 8.01 5.55 -2.59
CA PRO A 29 9.21 6.38 -2.48
C PRO A 29 9.14 7.31 -1.26
N THR A 30 10.29 7.56 -0.65
CA THR A 30 10.46 8.61 0.37
C THR A 30 11.03 9.85 -0.30
N ILE A 31 10.20 10.89 -0.47
CA ILE A 31 10.58 12.15 -1.13
C ILE A 31 10.58 13.26 -0.09
N GLU A 32 11.77 13.76 0.23
CA GLU A 32 11.94 14.93 1.09
C GLU A 32 11.98 16.21 0.26
N TYR A 33 11.29 17.25 0.74
CA TYR A 33 11.22 18.54 0.05
C TYR A 33 11.01 19.68 1.04
N SER A 34 11.37 20.88 0.62
CA SER A 34 11.08 22.14 1.30
C SER A 34 10.88 23.24 0.28
N ALA A 35 10.33 24.38 0.71
CA ALA A 35 10.25 25.55 -0.14
C ALA A 35 10.50 26.82 0.67
N VAL A 36 10.87 27.89 -0.03
CA VAL A 36 11.01 29.24 0.51
C VAL A 36 10.26 30.21 -0.37
N ASP A 37 9.71 31.26 0.23
CA ASP A 37 9.11 32.39 -0.50
C ASP A 37 10.04 33.59 -0.38
N SER A 38 10.37 34.22 -1.50
CA SER A 38 11.37 35.28 -1.53
C SER A 38 10.91 36.60 -0.92
N GLU A 39 9.61 36.81 -0.81
CA GLU A 39 8.98 37.97 -0.20
C GLU A 39 8.55 37.68 1.26
N GLY A 40 8.71 36.44 1.72
CA GLY A 40 8.37 35.99 3.07
C GLY A 40 6.88 35.70 3.25
N ASN A 41 6.13 35.50 2.16
CA ASN A 41 4.72 35.14 2.24
C ASN A 41 4.53 33.73 2.80
N THR A 42 3.37 33.51 3.43
CA THR A 42 2.92 32.15 3.75
C THR A 42 2.46 31.43 2.49
N PHE A 43 2.72 30.12 2.42
CA PHE A 43 2.28 29.28 1.32
C PHE A 43 1.81 27.91 1.79
N THR A 44 0.95 27.29 0.98
CA THR A 44 0.43 25.94 1.20
C THR A 44 1.09 24.95 0.26
N PHE A 45 1.39 23.76 0.77
CA PHE A 45 1.70 22.63 -0.08
C PHE A 45 0.44 21.84 -0.40
N THR A 46 0.35 21.38 -1.64
CA THR A 46 -0.63 20.40 -2.09
C THR A 46 0.08 19.30 -2.86
N GLU A 47 -0.12 18.07 -2.44
CA GLU A 47 0.49 16.86 -3.00
C GLU A 47 -0.53 16.09 -3.82
N TYR A 48 -0.10 15.63 -4.98
CA TYR A 48 -0.91 14.85 -5.89
C TYR A 48 -0.23 13.53 -6.24
N LEU A 49 -1.02 12.48 -6.38
CA LEU A 49 -0.64 11.20 -6.98
C LEU A 49 -1.50 10.98 -8.22
N ASN A 50 -0.88 10.94 -9.40
CA ASN A 50 -1.55 10.85 -10.70
C ASN A 50 -2.67 11.89 -10.86
N GLY A 51 -2.42 13.13 -10.42
CA GLY A 51 -3.37 14.24 -10.48
C GLY A 51 -4.47 14.24 -9.41
N LYS A 52 -4.60 13.19 -8.59
CA LYS A 52 -5.49 13.16 -7.44
C LYS A 52 -4.79 13.77 -6.22
N GLU A 53 -5.41 14.76 -5.59
CA GLU A 53 -4.91 15.33 -4.33
C GLU A 53 -4.89 14.26 -3.24
N ILE A 54 -3.75 14.13 -2.56
CA ILE A 54 -3.55 13.18 -1.45
C ILE A 54 -3.31 13.88 -0.11
N ARG A 55 -2.83 15.14 -0.14
CA ARG A 55 -2.56 15.93 1.07
C ARG A 55 -2.48 17.42 0.74
N SER A 56 -2.97 18.27 1.63
CA SER A 56 -2.82 19.74 1.54
C SER A 56 -2.65 20.35 2.92
N PHE A 57 -1.70 21.26 3.09
CA PHE A 57 -1.37 21.88 4.38
C PHE A 57 -0.62 23.21 4.26
N THR A 58 -0.76 24.08 5.25
CA THR A 58 0.07 25.28 5.39
C THR A 58 1.46 24.88 5.87
N SER A 59 2.48 25.43 5.23
CA SER A 59 3.88 25.06 5.47
C SER A 59 4.67 26.14 6.21
N THR A 60 5.81 25.73 6.75
CA THR A 60 6.83 26.63 7.31
C THR A 60 7.97 26.75 6.30
N ALA A 61 8.35 27.98 5.94
CA ALA A 61 9.44 28.23 4.99
C ALA A 61 10.74 27.57 5.45
N GLY A 62 11.39 26.83 4.55
CA GLY A 62 12.65 26.12 4.80
C GLY A 62 12.53 24.84 5.64
N GLN A 63 11.34 24.51 6.18
CA GLN A 63 11.13 23.24 6.87
C GLN A 63 11.05 22.09 5.87
N ASN A 64 11.71 20.97 6.18
CA ASN A 64 11.62 19.75 5.38
C ASN A 64 10.33 18.99 5.70
N TYR A 65 9.70 18.48 4.65
CA TYR A 65 8.53 17.62 4.67
C TYR A 65 8.81 16.39 3.82
N THR A 66 8.06 15.32 4.07
CA THR A 66 8.15 14.07 3.31
C THR A 66 6.80 13.75 2.71
N VAL A 67 6.74 13.46 1.41
CA VAL A 67 5.49 13.01 0.75
C VAL A 67 4.97 11.76 1.44
N GLN A 68 3.66 11.71 1.70
CA GLN A 68 3.00 10.58 2.36
C GLN A 68 2.03 9.89 1.40
N ILE A 69 2.38 8.68 0.95
CA ILE A 69 1.49 7.82 0.16
C ILE A 69 0.97 6.73 1.08
N SER A 70 -0.35 6.65 1.27
CA SER A 70 -0.95 5.59 2.08
C SER A 70 -0.75 4.22 1.41
N HIS A 71 -0.71 3.15 2.21
CA HIS A 71 -0.59 1.80 1.69
C HIS A 71 -1.71 1.47 0.70
N ASP A 72 -2.97 1.83 1.01
CA ASP A 72 -4.12 1.64 0.11
C ASP A 72 -3.95 2.39 -1.23
N ALA A 73 -3.46 3.63 -1.20
CA ALA A 73 -3.20 4.39 -2.42
C ALA A 73 -2.08 3.75 -3.26
N TRP A 74 -1.02 3.24 -2.61
CA TRP A 74 0.10 2.57 -3.27
C TRP A 74 -0.31 1.26 -3.97
N ILE A 75 -1.00 0.37 -3.26
CA ILE A 75 -1.33 -0.96 -3.78
C ILE A 75 -2.35 -0.91 -4.94
N ARG A 76 -3.12 0.17 -5.05
CA ARG A 76 -4.08 0.43 -6.14
C ARG A 76 -3.44 1.00 -7.40
N LEU A 77 -2.16 1.39 -7.35
CA LEU A 77 -1.44 1.83 -8.55
C LEU A 77 -1.24 0.67 -9.52
N ASP A 78 -1.46 0.94 -10.79
CA ASP A 78 -1.21 -0.03 -11.86
C ASP A 78 0.26 -0.45 -11.88
N LEU A 79 0.52 -1.72 -12.19
CA LEU A 79 1.88 -2.21 -12.35
C LEU A 79 2.41 -1.88 -13.75
N ASP A 80 3.72 -1.67 -13.84
CA ASP A 80 4.49 -1.56 -15.08
C ASP A 80 4.08 -0.35 -15.97
N VAL A 81 3.51 0.69 -15.37
CA VAL A 81 3.21 1.97 -16.02
C VAL A 81 3.83 3.13 -15.24
N GLN A 82 4.11 4.24 -15.92
CA GLN A 82 4.63 5.44 -15.27
C GLN A 82 3.54 6.14 -14.46
N HIS A 83 3.88 6.47 -13.22
CA HIS A 83 3.11 7.26 -12.28
C HIS A 83 3.80 8.58 -11.97
N GLN A 84 3.05 9.51 -11.40
CA GLN A 84 3.52 10.84 -11.07
C GLN A 84 3.12 11.25 -9.65
N ILE A 85 4.09 11.73 -8.88
CA ILE A 85 3.89 12.54 -7.69
C ILE A 85 4.16 13.99 -8.07
N LYS A 86 3.24 14.88 -7.72
CA LYS A 86 3.40 16.32 -7.92
C LYS A 86 3.26 17.05 -6.60
N ILE A 87 4.25 17.86 -6.26
CA ILE A 87 4.22 18.76 -5.12
C ILE A 87 4.00 20.17 -5.67
N LYS A 88 2.94 20.83 -5.23
CA LYS A 88 2.62 22.20 -5.60
C LYS A 88 2.70 23.10 -4.38
N ALA A 89 3.47 24.17 -4.46
CA ALA A 89 3.49 25.23 -3.46
C ALA A 89 2.71 26.44 -4.01
N THR A 90 1.74 26.95 -3.26
CA THR A 90 0.93 28.12 -3.67
C THR A 90 0.95 29.17 -2.57
N ASP A 91 1.35 30.39 -2.91
CA ASP A 91 1.36 31.52 -1.97
C ASP A 91 -0.04 32.12 -1.73
N SER A 92 -0.12 33.05 -0.77
CA SER A 92 -1.36 33.75 -0.43
C SER A 92 -1.91 34.65 -1.55
N ALA A 93 -1.12 34.95 -2.59
CA ALA A 93 -1.55 35.73 -3.75
C ALA A 93 -1.98 34.83 -4.93
N GLY A 94 -1.88 33.50 -4.78
CA GLY A 94 -2.26 32.50 -5.76
C GLY A 94 -1.20 32.14 -6.79
N LEU A 95 0.05 32.62 -6.65
CA LEU A 95 1.15 32.17 -7.51
C LEU A 95 1.67 30.83 -7.00
N SER A 96 2.06 29.96 -7.94
CA SER A 96 2.49 28.60 -7.59
C SER A 96 3.74 28.14 -8.33
N SER A 97 4.49 27.26 -7.67
CA SER A 97 5.55 26.44 -8.26
C SER A 97 5.23 24.96 -8.10
N GLU A 98 5.79 24.13 -8.96
CA GLU A 98 5.59 22.67 -8.93
C GLU A 98 6.93 21.94 -8.94
N ARG A 99 6.93 20.74 -8.36
CA ARG A 99 8.02 19.78 -8.40
C ARG A 99 7.44 18.41 -8.72
N ILE A 100 7.99 17.75 -9.72
CA ILE A 100 7.44 16.52 -10.30
C ILE A 100 8.41 15.37 -10.09
N TYR A 101 7.89 14.26 -9.59
CA TYR A 101 8.59 13.00 -9.49
C TYR A 101 7.82 11.93 -10.24
N THR A 102 8.51 11.17 -11.09
CA THR A 102 7.91 10.05 -11.82
C THR A 102 8.52 8.73 -11.37
N PHE A 103 7.76 7.65 -11.44
CA PHE A 103 8.22 6.31 -11.08
C PHE A 103 7.37 5.26 -11.78
N THR A 104 7.88 4.03 -11.89
CA THR A 104 7.10 2.86 -12.30
C THR A 104 6.94 1.94 -11.10
N ARG A 105 5.71 1.53 -10.77
CA ARG A 105 5.50 0.52 -9.73
C ARG A 105 5.71 -0.88 -10.32
N THR A 106 6.42 -1.74 -9.62
CA THR A 106 6.51 -3.17 -9.91
C THR A 106 6.18 -4.00 -8.67
N GLU A 107 5.96 -5.30 -8.86
CA GLU A 107 5.67 -6.22 -7.78
C GLU A 107 6.22 -7.62 -8.08
N THR A 108 6.63 -8.33 -7.03
CA THR A 108 7.23 -9.68 -7.15
C THR A 108 6.29 -10.79 -6.72
N HIS A 109 5.22 -10.47 -5.99
CA HIS A 109 4.31 -11.46 -5.45
C HIS A 109 2.93 -10.88 -5.16
N ILE A 110 1.93 -11.75 -5.07
CA ILE A 110 0.64 -11.46 -4.44
C ILE A 110 0.71 -12.03 -3.04
N GLU A 111 0.47 -11.19 -2.02
CA GLU A 111 0.37 -11.60 -0.63
C GLU A 111 -0.91 -11.06 -0.01
N PHE A 112 -1.63 -11.91 0.70
CA PHE A 112 -2.81 -11.48 1.47
C PHE A 112 -3.11 -12.41 2.65
N MET A 113 -3.81 -11.83 3.62
CA MET A 113 -4.37 -12.47 4.79
C MET A 113 -5.76 -11.88 5.10
N PHE A 114 -6.59 -12.58 5.87
CA PHE A 114 -7.81 -11.96 6.40
C PHE A 114 -7.44 -10.94 7.47
N ASN A 115 -7.96 -9.72 7.31
CA ASN A 115 -7.81 -8.66 8.29
C ASN A 115 -8.79 -8.91 9.45
N LEU A 116 -8.36 -9.69 10.44
CA LEU A 116 -9.16 -9.98 11.63
C LEU A 116 -9.26 -8.81 12.63
N ASP A 117 -8.59 -7.69 12.38
CA ASP A 117 -8.83 -6.44 13.13
C ASP A 117 -10.14 -5.78 12.70
N SER A 118 -10.67 -6.13 11.52
CA SER A 118 -12.00 -5.73 11.08
C SER A 118 -13.05 -6.60 11.78
N PRO A 119 -13.97 -6.02 12.60
CA PRO A 119 -15.02 -6.80 13.28
C PRO A 119 -15.92 -7.56 12.31
N ASP A 120 -16.18 -6.98 11.13
CA ASP A 120 -17.00 -7.61 10.09
C ASP A 120 -16.33 -8.89 9.56
N VAL A 121 -15.04 -8.82 9.24
CA VAL A 121 -14.27 -9.99 8.79
C VAL A 121 -14.17 -11.00 9.92
N GLN A 122 -13.81 -10.55 11.12
CA GLN A 122 -13.68 -11.40 12.29
C GLN A 122 -14.98 -12.17 12.60
N GLY A 123 -16.14 -11.52 12.51
CA GLY A 123 -17.45 -12.13 12.75
C GLY A 123 -17.78 -13.29 11.81
N HIS A 124 -17.18 -13.35 10.61
CA HIS A 124 -17.35 -14.47 9.67
C HIS A 124 -16.42 -15.66 9.94
N PHE A 125 -15.39 -15.48 10.77
CA PHE A 125 -14.35 -16.49 11.01
C PHE A 125 -14.20 -16.89 12.48
N ILE A 126 -15.02 -16.37 13.40
CA ILE A 126 -15.17 -16.87 14.77
C ILE A 126 -16.02 -18.15 14.77
N LEU A 127 -15.58 -19.15 15.53
CA LEU A 127 -16.14 -20.50 15.50
C LEU A 127 -16.47 -21.01 16.91
N ASP A 128 -17.58 -21.74 17.03
CA ASP A 128 -18.09 -22.30 18.29
C ASP A 128 -17.28 -23.53 18.77
N GLY A 129 -16.43 -24.09 17.90
CA GLY A 129 -15.64 -25.28 18.16
C GLY A 129 -14.26 -25.21 17.52
N MET A 130 -13.38 -26.16 17.89
CA MET A 130 -12.04 -26.27 17.32
C MET A 130 -12.12 -26.71 15.85
N PRO A 131 -11.63 -25.90 14.90
CA PRO A 131 -11.59 -26.29 13.50
C PRO A 131 -10.64 -27.45 13.30
N GLN A 132 -11.12 -28.51 12.67
CA GLN A 132 -10.36 -29.73 12.37
C GLN A 132 -9.79 -29.70 10.96
N ARG A 133 -10.49 -29.06 10.02
CA ARG A 133 -10.05 -29.03 8.62
C ARG A 133 -10.39 -27.71 7.95
N VAL A 134 -9.56 -27.32 6.99
CA VAL A 134 -9.82 -26.18 6.10
C VAL A 134 -9.55 -26.57 4.65
N LEU A 135 -10.48 -26.24 3.77
CA LEU A 135 -10.31 -26.27 2.32
C LEU A 135 -10.12 -24.84 1.84
N VAL A 136 -9.01 -24.57 1.16
CA VAL A 136 -8.74 -23.28 0.52
C VAL A 136 -8.67 -23.48 -0.98
N THR A 137 -9.48 -22.72 -1.71
CA THR A 137 -9.53 -22.70 -3.17
C THR A 137 -9.13 -21.32 -3.66
N LEU A 138 -8.24 -21.26 -4.64
CA LEU A 138 -7.79 -20.03 -5.27
C LEU A 138 -8.15 -20.04 -6.76
N GLU A 139 -8.96 -19.11 -7.21
CA GLU A 139 -9.20 -18.86 -8.63
C GLU A 139 -8.09 -17.95 -9.16
N ARG A 140 -7.21 -18.50 -10.00
CA ARG A 140 -5.93 -17.89 -10.31
C ARG A 140 -5.43 -18.25 -11.71
N TYR A 141 -4.57 -17.38 -12.25
CA TYR A 141 -3.74 -17.65 -13.41
C TYR A 141 -2.27 -17.58 -12.98
N ILE A 142 -1.58 -18.72 -13.08
CA ILE A 142 -0.16 -18.87 -12.73
C ILE A 142 0.61 -19.21 -14.02
N PRO A 143 1.27 -18.24 -14.65
CA PRO A 143 2.10 -18.48 -15.83
C PRO A 143 3.38 -19.28 -15.49
N GLU A 144 4.07 -19.76 -16.51
CA GLU A 144 5.36 -20.43 -16.35
C GLU A 144 6.38 -19.53 -15.64
N GLY A 145 7.11 -20.08 -14.67
CA GLY A 145 8.06 -19.34 -13.84
C GLY A 145 7.46 -18.70 -12.59
N ALA A 146 6.13 -18.65 -12.46
CA ALA A 146 5.43 -18.25 -11.24
C ALA A 146 4.94 -19.48 -10.47
N GLU A 147 4.71 -19.33 -9.16
CA GLU A 147 4.16 -20.41 -8.33
C GLU A 147 3.38 -19.89 -7.12
N ILE A 148 2.49 -20.74 -6.59
CA ILE A 148 2.04 -20.59 -5.21
C ILE A 148 3.23 -20.92 -4.32
N GLN A 149 3.84 -19.89 -3.74
CA GLN A 149 4.98 -20.01 -2.85
C GLN A 149 4.56 -20.62 -1.52
N SER A 150 3.48 -20.11 -0.93
CA SER A 150 2.93 -20.69 0.29
C SER A 150 1.44 -20.42 0.45
N VAL A 151 0.74 -21.37 1.07
CA VAL A 151 -0.56 -21.16 1.72
C VAL A 151 -0.44 -21.66 3.14
N LYS A 152 -0.33 -20.75 4.10
CA LYS A 152 -0.35 -21.07 5.52
C LYS A 152 -1.76 -20.88 6.07
N VAL A 153 -2.13 -21.72 7.02
CA VAL A 153 -3.43 -21.69 7.70
C VAL A 153 -3.21 -21.81 9.20
N CYS A 154 -4.08 -21.20 9.99
CA CYS A 154 -4.12 -21.42 11.44
C CYS A 154 -5.57 -21.58 11.87
N ASN A 155 -5.80 -22.34 12.94
CA ASN A 155 -7.13 -22.53 13.54
C ASN A 155 -7.32 -21.76 14.85
N ASN A 156 -6.27 -21.09 15.34
CA ASN A 156 -6.26 -20.23 16.53
C ASN A 156 -5.86 -18.78 16.19
N ALA A 157 -6.45 -18.22 15.13
CA ALA A 157 -6.04 -16.94 14.54
C ALA A 157 -6.15 -15.71 15.48
N LEU A 158 -6.94 -15.81 16.56
CA LEU A 158 -7.09 -14.74 17.56
C LEU A 158 -6.07 -14.84 18.70
N ASP A 159 -5.23 -15.88 18.73
CA ASP A 159 -4.15 -15.97 19.70
C ASP A 159 -3.13 -14.85 19.45
N ALA A 160 -2.47 -14.36 20.51
CA ALA A 160 -1.36 -13.40 20.37
C ALA A 160 -0.19 -13.95 19.54
N SER A 161 -0.10 -15.28 19.41
CA SER A 161 0.85 -15.98 18.55
C SER A 161 0.16 -17.21 17.92
N PRO A 162 -0.56 -17.04 16.80
CA PRO A 162 -1.25 -18.13 16.13
C PRO A 162 -0.28 -19.21 15.65
N THR A 163 -0.73 -20.46 15.66
CA THR A 163 0.05 -21.60 15.16
C THR A 163 -0.23 -21.79 13.67
N TRP A 164 0.69 -21.30 12.86
CA TRP A 164 0.62 -21.41 11.40
C TRP A 164 1.12 -22.77 10.92
N GLU A 165 0.31 -23.44 10.11
CA GLU A 165 0.59 -24.72 9.47
C GLU A 165 0.61 -24.55 7.95
N ASP A 166 1.45 -25.33 7.26
CA ASP A 166 1.62 -25.23 5.80
C ASP A 166 0.61 -26.12 5.04
N ALA A 167 -0.37 -25.48 4.40
CA ALA A 167 -1.39 -26.11 3.58
C ALA A 167 -1.07 -26.08 2.07
N THR A 168 0.12 -25.61 1.66
CA THR A 168 0.46 -25.35 0.24
C THR A 168 0.22 -26.57 -0.64
N SER A 169 0.70 -27.75 -0.23
CA SER A 169 0.54 -29.00 -0.98
C SER A 169 -0.92 -29.44 -1.07
N ALA A 170 -1.72 -29.20 -0.02
CA ALA A 170 -3.15 -29.50 -0.01
C ALA A 170 -3.89 -28.59 -1.00
N VAL A 171 -3.60 -27.29 -0.99
CA VAL A 171 -4.21 -26.31 -1.92
C VAL A 171 -3.81 -26.55 -3.37
N LYS A 172 -2.53 -26.85 -3.64
CA LYS A 172 -2.06 -27.23 -4.99
C LYS A 172 -2.78 -28.49 -5.51
N ALA A 173 -3.12 -29.41 -4.62
CA ALA A 173 -3.85 -30.64 -4.93
C ALA A 173 -5.38 -30.51 -4.86
N ASN A 174 -5.93 -29.32 -4.59
CA ASN A 174 -7.35 -29.08 -4.33
C ASN A 174 -7.94 -30.01 -3.25
N ARG A 175 -7.23 -30.17 -2.13
CA ARG A 175 -7.65 -30.98 -0.97
C ARG A 175 -7.75 -30.14 0.29
N GLY A 176 -8.57 -30.59 1.23
CA GLY A 176 -8.62 -30.02 2.58
C GLY A 176 -7.33 -30.33 3.34
N PHE A 177 -6.86 -29.35 4.11
CA PHE A 177 -5.78 -29.47 5.07
C PHE A 177 -6.36 -29.78 6.46
N VAL A 178 -5.84 -30.81 7.13
CA VAL A 178 -6.26 -31.20 8.48
C VAL A 178 -5.30 -30.55 9.48
N PHE A 179 -5.84 -29.76 10.40
CA PHE A 179 -5.04 -29.08 11.42
C PHE A 179 -4.42 -30.09 12.39
N THR A 180 -3.16 -29.86 12.74
CA THR A 180 -2.48 -30.59 13.80
C THR A 180 -2.46 -29.80 15.11
N ASN A 181 -2.65 -28.47 15.04
CA ASN A 181 -2.77 -27.66 16.23
C ASN A 181 -4.09 -27.94 16.98
N THR A 182 -3.96 -28.25 18.26
CA THR A 182 -5.09 -28.47 19.19
C THR A 182 -5.13 -27.45 20.33
N ASN A 183 -4.25 -26.44 20.31
CA ASN A 183 -4.11 -25.45 21.38
C ASN A 183 -4.68 -24.08 20.95
N LYS A 184 -5.34 -23.41 21.89
CA LYS A 184 -5.81 -22.03 21.77
C LYS A 184 -5.63 -21.30 23.09
N THR A 185 -5.21 -20.04 23.01
CA THR A 185 -5.05 -19.15 24.16
C THR A 185 -6.11 -18.03 24.19
N ALA A 186 -6.68 -17.66 23.05
CA ALA A 186 -7.78 -16.70 22.95
C ALA A 186 -9.11 -17.27 23.45
N ALA A 187 -10.12 -16.39 23.61
CA ALA A 187 -11.46 -16.79 24.02
C ALA A 187 -12.16 -17.66 22.97
N ASN A 188 -12.09 -17.28 21.69
CA ASN A 188 -12.80 -17.95 20.59
C ASN A 188 -11.83 -18.58 19.60
N TRP A 189 -12.22 -19.72 19.03
CA TRP A 189 -11.52 -20.28 17.87
C TRP A 189 -11.77 -19.40 16.65
N ALA A 190 -10.77 -19.28 15.79
CA ALA A 190 -10.92 -18.61 14.51
C ALA A 190 -9.88 -19.11 13.53
N ILE A 191 -10.26 -19.21 12.26
CA ILE A 191 -9.30 -19.53 11.21
C ILE A 191 -8.74 -18.26 10.55
N ASN A 192 -7.53 -18.36 10.01
CA ASN A 192 -7.02 -17.39 9.05
C ASN A 192 -6.19 -18.13 7.99
N ILE A 193 -6.04 -17.50 6.84
CA ILE A 193 -5.24 -17.98 5.72
C ILE A 193 -4.22 -16.91 5.38
N TRP A 194 -3.01 -17.33 5.02
CA TRP A 194 -1.95 -16.46 4.54
C TRP A 194 -1.39 -17.04 3.26
N VAL A 195 -1.65 -16.35 2.16
CA VAL A 195 -1.30 -16.80 0.82
C VAL A 195 -0.21 -15.91 0.26
N ILE A 196 0.82 -16.54 -0.31
CA ILE A 196 1.87 -15.87 -1.09
C ILE A 196 2.00 -16.59 -2.42
N ILE A 197 1.85 -15.84 -3.52
CA ILE A 197 2.04 -16.30 -4.89
C ILE A 197 3.19 -15.51 -5.49
N ALA A 198 4.31 -16.17 -5.78
CA ALA A 198 5.49 -15.54 -6.34
C ALA A 198 5.39 -15.44 -7.86
N LYS A 199 5.74 -14.27 -8.42
CA LYS A 199 5.94 -14.08 -9.87
C LYS A 199 7.13 -14.88 -10.39
N GLY A 200 8.17 -15.04 -9.55
CA GLY A 200 9.39 -15.76 -9.90
C GLY A 200 10.01 -15.22 -11.20
N THR A 201 10.21 -16.08 -12.20
CA THR A 201 10.77 -15.71 -13.51
C THR A 201 9.69 -15.44 -14.57
N ALA A 202 8.41 -15.43 -14.19
CA ALA A 202 7.34 -15.23 -15.15
C ALA A 202 7.39 -13.83 -15.78
N THR A 203 7.31 -13.81 -17.11
CA THR A 203 7.19 -12.57 -17.88
C THR A 203 5.76 -12.06 -17.90
N GLU A 204 4.77 -12.96 -17.86
CA GLU A 204 3.35 -12.64 -17.81
C GLU A 204 2.88 -12.19 -16.41
N ARG A 205 1.69 -11.59 -16.36
CA ARG A 205 1.06 -11.20 -15.08
C ARG A 205 0.46 -12.40 -14.37
N VAL A 206 0.85 -12.59 -13.11
CA VAL A 206 0.14 -13.45 -12.17
C VAL A 206 -1.20 -12.80 -11.82
N ARG A 207 -2.28 -13.60 -11.77
CA ARG A 207 -3.61 -13.10 -11.40
C ARG A 207 -4.24 -13.97 -10.34
N LEU A 208 -4.87 -13.33 -9.37
CA LEU A 208 -5.78 -13.96 -8.43
C LEU A 208 -7.16 -13.31 -8.65
N ASN A 209 -8.10 -14.04 -9.22
CA ASN A 209 -9.44 -13.56 -9.53
C ASN A 209 -10.39 -13.72 -8.34
N GLY A 210 -10.10 -14.69 -7.48
CA GLY A 210 -10.92 -14.99 -6.31
C GLY A 210 -10.29 -16.01 -5.40
N TYR A 211 -10.84 -16.13 -4.20
CA TYR A 211 -10.53 -17.17 -3.25
C TYR A 211 -11.83 -17.62 -2.57
N GLY A 212 -11.84 -18.84 -2.08
CA GLY A 212 -12.99 -19.43 -1.39
C GLY A 212 -12.59 -20.68 -0.66
N GLY A 213 -13.57 -21.39 -0.10
CA GLY A 213 -13.28 -22.56 0.68
C GLY A 213 -14.40 -22.99 1.61
N ALA A 214 -14.07 -23.90 2.50
CA ALA A 214 -14.90 -24.34 3.61
C ALA A 214 -14.01 -24.76 4.78
N PHE A 215 -14.56 -24.80 5.97
CA PHE A 215 -13.90 -25.31 7.16
C PHE A 215 -14.93 -26.05 8.02
N ASP A 216 -14.46 -27.01 8.80
CA ASP A 216 -15.23 -27.79 9.76
C ASP A 216 -14.47 -27.95 11.09
#